data_AF-A0A258FGD9-F1
#
_entry.id   AF-A0A258FGD9-F1
#
_cell.length_a   1.000
_cell.length_b   1.000
_cell.length_c   1.000
_cell.angle_alpha   90.00
_cell.angle_beta   90.00
_cell.angle_gamma   90.00
#
_symmetry.space_group_name_H-M   'P 1'
#
loop_
_entity.id
_entity.type
_entity.pdbx_description
1 polymer ?
#
loop_
_entity_poly.entity_id
_entity_poly.type
_entity_poly.pdbx_seq_one_letter_code
_entity_poly.pdbx_strand_id
1 'polypeptide(L)'
;MRGIAMTVQPIPSTTGYPAHATELERREFPVREYIGAMATELAQMARWDGDEVLGQLLDSAAARAGEVRPSQASDVAQEEPSRRRPA
;
A
#
# COMPACT_ATOMS: atom_id res chain seq x y z
N MET A 1 50.85 -2.43 11.91
CA MET A 1 49.49 -1.91 11.66
C MET A 1 48.60 -3.10 11.30
N ARG A 2 47.69 -3.54 12.19
CA ARG A 2 46.73 -4.63 11.93
C ARG A 2 45.44 -4.02 11.37
N GLY A 3 45.06 -4.41 10.15
CA GLY A 3 43.79 -4.05 9.54
C GLY A 3 42.64 -4.80 10.21
N ILE A 4 41.58 -4.08 10.58
CA ILE A 4 40.34 -4.65 11.10
C ILE A 4 39.55 -5.14 9.90
N ALA A 5 39.41 -6.47 9.76
CA ALA A 5 38.51 -7.04 8.78
C ALA A 5 37.07 -6.76 9.23
N MET A 6 36.38 -5.85 8.54
CA MET A 6 34.94 -5.65 8.72
C MET A 6 34.20 -6.85 8.13
N THR A 7 33.79 -7.78 8.98
CA THR A 7 32.83 -8.82 8.62
C THR A 7 31.45 -8.17 8.51
N VAL A 8 31.02 -7.87 7.29
CA VAL A 8 29.62 -7.56 7.00
C VAL A 8 28.82 -8.84 7.21
N GLN A 9 28.01 -8.89 8.27
CA GLN A 9 27.04 -9.97 8.42
C GLN A 9 25.92 -9.77 7.38
N PRO A 10 25.47 -10.83 6.69
CA PRO A 10 24.31 -10.75 5.82
C PRO A 10 23.06 -10.44 6.66
N ILE A 11 22.30 -9.44 6.25
CA ILE A 11 20.99 -9.12 6.82
C ILE A 11 20.08 -10.31 6.51
N PRO A 12 19.41 -10.95 7.49
CA PRO A 12 18.47 -12.01 7.20
C PRO A 12 17.34 -11.43 6.34
N SER A 13 17.19 -11.97 5.13
CA SER A 13 16.03 -11.72 4.27
C SER A 13 14.82 -12.37 4.94
N THR A 14 14.13 -11.63 5.80
CA THR A 14 12.81 -12.02 6.31
C THR A 14 11.83 -11.94 5.15
N THR A 15 11.79 -13.01 4.34
CA THR A 15 10.65 -13.35 3.52
C THR A 15 9.50 -13.69 4.47
N GLY A 16 8.75 -12.64 4.83
CA GLY A 16 7.61 -12.71 5.72
C GLY A 16 6.71 -11.50 5.54
N TYR A 17 6.48 -11.07 4.29
CA TYR A 17 5.25 -10.36 4.01
C TYR A 17 4.10 -11.32 4.31
N PRO A 18 3.14 -11.00 5.19
CA PRO A 18 1.98 -11.86 5.38
C PRO A 18 1.29 -11.99 4.02
N ALA A 19 1.39 -13.19 3.46
CA ALA A 19 0.68 -13.56 2.27
C ALA A 19 -0.82 -13.39 2.58
N HIS A 20 -1.41 -12.36 1.98
CA HIS A 20 -2.84 -12.06 2.02
C HIS A 20 -3.38 -11.71 3.41
N ALA A 21 -3.19 -10.45 3.82
CA ALA A 21 -4.15 -9.84 4.75
C ALA A 21 -5.57 -10.15 4.25
N THR A 22 -6.35 -10.78 5.12
CA THR A 22 -7.70 -11.26 4.82
C THR A 22 -8.55 -10.09 4.32
N GLU A 23 -9.54 -10.36 3.47
CA GLU A 23 -10.39 -9.29 2.92
C GLU A 23 -11.14 -8.51 4.01
N LEU A 24 -11.36 -9.14 5.18
CA LEU A 24 -11.87 -8.50 6.39
C LEU A 24 -10.84 -7.56 7.05
N GLU A 25 -9.57 -7.95 7.16
CA GLU A 25 -8.51 -7.06 7.66
C GLU A 25 -8.26 -5.89 6.70
N ARG A 26 -8.44 -6.07 5.39
CA ARG A 26 -8.40 -4.97 4.41
C ARG A 26 -9.58 -4.01 4.54
N ARG A 27 -10.73 -4.46 5.07
CA ARG A 27 -11.86 -3.58 5.39
C ARG A 27 -11.59 -2.76 6.65
N GLU A 28 -10.78 -3.25 7.57
CA GLU A 28 -10.42 -2.54 8.80
C GLU A 28 -9.19 -1.64 8.66
N PHE A 29 -8.26 -1.97 7.75
CA PHE A 29 -7.09 -1.12 7.52
C PHE A 29 -7.42 -0.02 6.51
N PRO A 30 -7.42 1.26 6.89
CA PRO A 30 -7.72 2.38 6.01
C PRO A 30 -6.52 2.65 5.10
N VAL A 31 -6.26 1.73 4.15
CA VAL A 31 -5.08 1.73 3.28
C VAL A 31 -4.97 3.04 2.50
N ARG A 32 -6.11 3.57 2.03
CA ARG A 32 -6.12 4.80 1.24
C ARG A 32 -5.75 6.02 2.08
N GLU A 33 -6.27 6.09 3.30
CA GLU A 33 -5.97 7.13 4.27
C GLU A 33 -4.50 7.08 4.67
N TYR A 34 -3.96 5.88 4.90
CA TYR A 34 -2.54 5.69 5.15
C TYR A 34 -1.67 6.15 3.97
N ILE A 35 -2.01 5.75 2.75
CA ILE A 35 -1.29 6.18 1.54
C ILE A 35 -1.33 7.71 1.41
N GLY A 36 -2.48 8.33 1.65
CA GLY A 36 -2.63 9.79 1.59
C GLY A 36 -1.78 10.52 2.61
N ALA A 37 -1.77 10.05 3.86
CA ALA A 37 -0.94 10.61 4.92
C ALA A 37 0.55 10.48 4.59
N MET A 38 1.01 9.29 4.21
CA MET A 38 2.41 9.05 3.87
C MET A 38 2.87 9.86 2.65
N ALA A 39 2.04 9.95 1.60
CA ALA A 39 2.36 10.74 0.42
C ALA A 39 2.53 12.23 0.77
N THR A 40 1.69 12.75 1.69
CA THR A 40 1.79 14.14 2.16
C THR A 40 3.08 14.39 2.93
N GLU A 41 3.47 13.49 3.82
CA GLU A 41 4.74 13.61 4.57
C GLU A 41 5.94 13.57 3.63
N LEU A 42 5.96 12.61 2.69
CA LEU A 42 7.03 12.48 1.72
C LEU A 42 7.13 13.70 0.79
N ALA A 43 6.00 14.34 0.45
CA ALA A 43 6.01 15.54 -0.36
C ALA A 43 6.73 16.70 0.33
N GLN A 44 6.56 16.84 1.66
CA GLN A 44 7.28 17.83 2.46
C GLN A 44 8.77 17.52 2.53
N MET A 45 9.13 16.25 2.70
CA MET A 45 10.53 15.79 2.69
C MET A 45 11.21 16.07 1.35
N ALA A 46 10.55 15.76 0.23
CA ALA A 46 11.07 16.04 -1.10
C ALA A 46 11.36 17.54 -1.31
N ARG A 47 10.47 18.43 -0.83
CA ARG A 47 10.67 19.88 -0.88
C ARG A 47 11.81 20.36 0.01
N TRP A 48 11.98 19.77 1.20
CA TRP A 48 13.13 20.08 2.04
C TRP A 48 14.45 19.71 1.36
N ASP A 49 14.48 18.63 0.58
CA ASP A 49 15.63 18.22 -0.22
C ASP A 49 15.76 19.00 -1.56
N GLY A 50 14.84 19.91 -1.86
CA GLY A 50 14.83 20.73 -3.08
C GLY A 50 14.28 20.04 -4.32
N ASP A 51 13.68 18.84 -4.19
CA ASP A 51 13.03 18.13 -5.28
C ASP A 51 11.53 18.47 -5.35
N GLU A 52 11.24 19.61 -5.99
CA GLU A 52 9.87 20.10 -6.14
C GLU A 52 9.03 19.20 -7.09
N VAL A 53 9.68 18.56 -8.07
CA VAL A 53 8.98 17.67 -9.02
C VAL A 53 8.46 16.44 -8.30
N LEU A 54 9.29 15.81 -7.47
CA LEU A 54 8.88 14.71 -6.61
C LEU A 54 7.80 15.13 -5.62
N GLY A 55 7.93 16.32 -5.02
CA GLY A 55 6.90 16.89 -4.14
C GLY A 55 5.52 16.99 -4.81
N GLN A 56 5.46 17.51 -6.04
CA GLN A 56 4.21 17.62 -6.80
C GLN A 56 3.59 16.26 -7.16
N LEU A 57 4.41 15.27 -7.50
CA LEU A 57 3.93 13.91 -7.78
C LEU A 57 3.32 13.26 -6.54
N LEU A 58 3.92 13.48 -5.37
CA LEU A 58 3.45 12.95 -4.09
C LEU A 58 2.16 13.64 -3.63
N ASP A 59 2.04 14.95 -3.81
CA ASP A 59 0.77 15.67 -3.57
C ASP A 59 -0.36 15.14 -4.47
N SER A 60 -0.04 14.87 -5.74
CA SER A 60 -1.00 14.27 -6.67
C SER A 60 -1.43 12.87 -6.23
N ALA A 61 -0.51 12.07 -5.67
CA ALA A 61 -0.83 10.77 -5.09
C ALA A 61 -1.73 10.90 -3.85
N ALA A 62 -1.46 11.85 -2.96
CA ALA A 62 -2.27 12.13 -1.79
C ALA A 62 -3.71 12.53 -2.16
N ALA A 63 -3.87 13.41 -3.16
CA ALA A 63 -5.18 13.80 -3.68
C ALA A 63 -5.98 12.59 -4.21
N ARG A 64 -5.34 11.74 -5.02
CA ARG A 64 -5.96 10.51 -5.54
C ARG A 64 -6.29 9.49 -4.45
N ALA A 65 -5.56 9.50 -3.34
CA ALA A 65 -5.82 8.65 -2.18
C ALA A 65 -7.07 9.12 -1.42
N GLY A 66 -7.35 10.42 -1.38
CA GLY A 66 -8.56 11.01 -0.80
C GLY A 66 -9.82 10.90 -1.65
N GLU A 67 -9.69 10.60 -2.95
CA GLU A 67 -10.84 10.35 -3.82
C GLU A 67 -11.62 9.10 -3.38
N VAL A 68 -12.90 9.30 -3.03
CA VAL A 68 -13.87 8.23 -2.82
C VAL A 68 -14.09 7.52 -4.15
N ARG A 69 -13.42 6.39 -4.37
CA ARG A 69 -13.80 5.51 -5.47
C ARG A 69 -15.10 4.79 -5.09
N PRO A 70 -16.16 4.84 -5.91
CA PRO A 70 -17.27 3.92 -5.74
C PRO A 70 -16.68 2.51 -5.76
N SER A 71 -16.84 1.81 -4.66
CA SER A 71 -16.32 0.46 -4.47
C SER A 71 -16.77 -0.41 -5.65
N GLN A 72 -15.90 -1.28 -6.15
CA GLN A 72 -16.25 -2.38 -7.05
C GLN A 72 -17.14 -3.41 -6.31
N ALA A 73 -18.26 -2.96 -5.75
CA ALA A 73 -19.26 -3.80 -5.10
C ALA A 73 -20.01 -4.71 -6.10
N SER A 74 -19.71 -4.58 -7.39
CA SER A 74 -20.40 -5.26 -8.48
C SER A 74 -19.88 -6.69 -8.76
N ASP A 75 -18.68 -7.07 -8.32
CA ASP A 75 -18.13 -8.40 -8.64
C ASP A 75 -18.55 -9.51 -7.66
N VAL A 76 -19.09 -9.16 -6.49
CA VAL A 76 -19.52 -10.17 -5.49
C VAL A 76 -21.00 -10.56 -5.63
N ALA A 77 -21.76 -9.88 -6.52
CA ALA A 77 -23.21 -10.07 -6.66
C ALA A 77 -23.65 -10.90 -7.89
N GLN A 78 -22.74 -11.50 -8.65
CA GLN A 78 -23.08 -12.26 -9.88
C GLN A 78 -22.84 -13.78 -9.82
N GLU A 79 -22.40 -14.34 -8.69
CA GLU A 79 -22.37 -15.80 -8.47
C GLU A 79 -23.42 -16.24 -7.43
N GLU A 80 -24.71 -16.08 -7.75
CA GLU A 80 -25.76 -16.96 -7.22
C GLU A 80 -26.16 -17.90 -8.38
N PRO A 81 -25.48 -19.05 -8.53
CA PRO A 81 -25.76 -19.96 -9.62
C PRO A 81 -27.08 -20.65 -9.33
N SER A 82 -28.08 -20.36 -10.17
CA SER A 82 -29.21 -21.20 -10.62
C SER A 82 -29.15 -22.69 -10.26
N ARG A 83 -29.20 -23.03 -8.96
CA ARG A 83 -29.16 -24.41 -8.46
C ARG A 83 -30.30 -24.67 -7.50
N ARG A 84 -31.54 -24.51 -7.96
CA ARG A 84 -32.68 -25.32 -7.46
C ARG A 84 -33.69 -25.58 -8.57
N ARG A 85 -33.42 -26.60 -9.39
CA ARG A 85 -34.46 -27.54 -9.82
C ARG A 85 -34.07 -28.92 -9.30
N PRO A 86 -35.03 -29.61 -8.66
CA PRO A 86 -35.22 -31.01 -9.00
C PRO A 86 -36.68 -31.34 -9.30
N ALA A 87 -36.81 -32.25 -10.28
CA ALA A 87 -37.88 -33.20 -10.62
C ALA A 87 -39.34 -32.75 -10.52
#